data_AF-A0A8K0RDS5-F1
#
_entry.id   AF-A0A8K0RDS5-F1
#
_cell.length_a   1.000
_cell.length_b   1.000
_cell.length_c   1.000
_cell.angle_alpha   90.00
_cell.angle_beta   90.00
_cell.angle_gamma   90.00
#
_symmetry.space_group_name_H-M   'P 1'
#
loop_
_entity.id
_entity.type
_entity.pdbx_description
1 polymer ?
#
loop_
_entity_poly.entity_id
_entity_poly.type
_entity_poly.pdbx_seq_one_letter_code
_entity_poly.pdbx_strand_id
1 'polypeptide(L)'
;MYRPESHTFGVNIWGNLRYRATPVPHKATYHASDITIVIPTIDLAPATLHRVISSILRHPVSQLIIPTAGTIAEAQIVNFQAEFCDPRVVVLHRDEISRRQQTAQAMPHVRTSLVIIQDDHTYWQAEASFVQSIVAPLEDSSTGGVSTVLEARHRQHPTSFAGFWNFLGMTYLHYLHEYIFFGKVGPLNADDDKFHTRWLIDHGWKIKLQAGPESVMMTELGEWPKFSEQILRWTRTTWRSNPRQLTHKMSWFRQPYTTFSLMMWFFRMSLVQEVAMFWLLRAALKDAGELALFPLAAAALYAWIITMKIVKILPHFRKHPQDLVYFPAYLVFGYWCTLVKVWAMLTCWNASWATAKSSDTGGLLRLSTFVGTSQDFASRAWKLLGRANKRRVYNAKDA
;
A
#
# COMPACT_ATOMS: atom_id res chain seq x y z
N MET A 1 42.56 -0.64 5.13
CA MET A 1 42.20 -0.93 3.72
C MET A 1 40.72 -1.27 3.70
N TYR A 2 39.86 -0.25 3.56
CA TYR A 2 38.40 -0.37 3.64
C TYR A 2 37.89 -0.68 2.23
N ARG A 3 37.44 -1.92 1.97
CA ARG A 3 36.78 -2.27 0.71
C ARG A 3 35.31 -1.83 0.79
N PRO A 4 34.83 -0.96 -0.11
CA PRO A 4 33.42 -0.62 -0.19
C PRO A 4 32.71 -1.74 -0.94
N GLU A 5 32.07 -2.64 -0.21
CA GLU A 5 31.40 -3.78 -0.82
C GLU A 5 29.98 -3.41 -1.28
N SER A 6 29.79 -3.55 -2.58
CA SER A 6 28.58 -3.40 -3.40
C SER A 6 27.53 -4.50 -3.13
N HIS A 7 27.21 -4.75 -1.86
CA HIS A 7 26.45 -5.93 -1.42
C HIS A 7 24.95 -5.91 -1.65
N THR A 8 24.36 -4.80 -2.08
CA THR A 8 22.90 -4.67 -2.08
C THR A 8 22.23 -5.40 -3.27
N PHE A 9 22.98 -5.67 -4.35
CA PHE A 9 22.42 -6.24 -5.59
C PHE A 9 22.31 -7.77 -5.59
N GLY A 10 23.36 -8.48 -5.17
CA GLY A 10 23.36 -9.95 -5.12
C GLY A 10 22.41 -10.54 -4.06
N VAL A 11 22.20 -9.82 -2.96
CA VAL A 11 21.42 -10.29 -1.79
C VAL A 11 19.92 -10.34 -2.07
N ASN A 12 19.38 -9.39 -2.84
CA ASN A 12 17.95 -9.40 -3.23
C ASN A 12 17.61 -10.51 -4.23
N ILE A 13 18.51 -10.79 -5.17
CA ILE A 13 18.34 -11.90 -6.14
C ILE A 13 18.35 -13.23 -5.40
N TRP A 14 19.33 -13.45 -4.51
CA TRP A 14 19.43 -14.69 -3.73
C TRP A 14 18.24 -14.89 -2.78
N GLY A 15 17.77 -13.81 -2.15
CA GLY A 15 16.58 -13.83 -1.31
C GLY A 15 15.29 -14.25 -2.03
N ASN A 16 15.05 -13.69 -3.22
CA ASN A 16 13.92 -14.10 -4.07
C ASN A 16 14.01 -15.59 -4.47
N LEU A 17 15.21 -16.09 -4.74
CA LEU A 17 15.43 -17.51 -5.08
C LEU A 17 15.27 -18.46 -3.88
N ARG A 18 15.32 -17.95 -2.65
CA ARG A 18 15.31 -18.76 -1.40
C ARG A 18 14.01 -18.65 -0.61
N TYR A 19 13.16 -17.66 -0.88
CA TYR A 19 11.87 -17.57 -0.22
C TYR A 19 11.05 -18.84 -0.50
N ARG A 20 10.40 -19.36 0.54
CA ARG A 20 9.45 -20.46 0.45
C ARG A 20 8.19 -20.06 1.21
N ALA A 21 7.05 -20.24 0.55
CA ALA A 21 5.74 -20.08 1.18
C ALA A 21 5.62 -21.04 2.37
N THR A 22 4.78 -20.69 3.34
CA THR A 22 4.51 -21.61 4.47
C THR A 22 3.79 -22.83 3.89
N PRO A 23 4.30 -24.05 4.09
CA PRO A 23 3.63 -25.24 3.59
C PRO A 23 2.28 -25.40 4.30
N VAL A 24 1.28 -25.87 3.56
CA VAL A 24 -0.01 -26.24 4.16
C VAL A 24 0.22 -27.43 5.10
N PRO A 25 -0.18 -27.35 6.38
CA PRO A 25 0.02 -28.46 7.30
C PRO A 25 -0.85 -29.66 6.90
N HIS A 26 -0.37 -30.87 7.18
CA HIS A 26 -1.16 -32.10 6.97
C HIS A 26 -2.43 -32.15 7.81
N LYS A 27 -2.42 -31.51 8.99
CA LYS A 27 -3.59 -31.34 9.86
C LYS A 27 -3.79 -29.85 10.09
N ALA A 28 -4.75 -29.29 9.38
CA ALA A 28 -5.13 -27.89 9.51
C ALA A 28 -6.01 -27.67 10.75
N THR A 29 -5.78 -26.57 11.46
CA THR A 29 -6.65 -26.10 12.54
C THR A 29 -7.75 -25.20 11.97
N TYR A 30 -7.42 -24.42 10.94
CA TYR A 30 -8.33 -23.49 10.30
C TYR A 30 -8.83 -24.02 8.96
N HIS A 31 -10.10 -23.76 8.67
CA HIS A 31 -10.76 -24.12 7.42
C HIS A 31 -11.50 -22.92 6.84
N ALA A 32 -11.97 -23.05 5.59
CA ALA A 32 -12.75 -22.00 4.93
C ALA A 32 -14.02 -21.61 5.72
N SER A 33 -14.63 -22.57 6.40
CA SER A 33 -15.80 -22.37 7.28
C SER A 33 -15.51 -21.48 8.49
N ASP A 34 -14.25 -21.24 8.81
CA ASP A 34 -13.82 -20.43 9.95
C ASP A 34 -13.48 -18.99 9.54
N ILE A 35 -13.89 -18.60 8.33
CA ILE A 35 -13.56 -17.32 7.71
C ILE A 35 -14.82 -16.49 7.44
N THR A 36 -14.82 -15.26 7.92
CA THR A 36 -15.71 -14.19 7.45
C THR A 36 -14.94 -13.22 6.57
N ILE A 37 -15.50 -12.90 5.41
CA ILE A 37 -14.90 -11.97 4.46
C ILE A 37 -15.62 -10.62 4.59
N VAL A 38 -14.86 -9.53 4.56
CA VAL A 38 -15.38 -8.16 4.59
C VAL A 38 -14.89 -7.41 3.34
N ILE A 39 -15.83 -6.93 2.52
CA ILE A 39 -15.55 -6.15 1.29
C ILE A 39 -16.21 -4.78 1.40
N PRO A 40 -15.49 -3.74 1.87
CA PRO A 40 -16.00 -2.38 1.87
C PRO A 40 -16.07 -1.82 0.43
N THR A 41 -17.23 -1.31 0.04
CA THR A 41 -17.42 -0.67 -1.29
C THR A 41 -18.39 0.52 -1.22
N ILE A 42 -18.36 1.41 -2.21
CA ILE A 42 -19.34 2.49 -2.41
C ILE A 42 -20.22 2.27 -3.64
N ASP A 43 -19.99 1.20 -4.39
CA ASP A 43 -20.68 0.95 -5.64
C ASP A 43 -20.90 -0.56 -5.81
N LEU A 44 -22.17 -0.97 -5.81
CA LEU A 44 -22.61 -2.36 -5.93
C LEU A 44 -22.89 -2.78 -7.37
N ALA A 45 -23.01 -1.83 -8.30
CA ALA A 45 -23.30 -2.10 -9.71
C ALA A 45 -22.17 -2.73 -10.54
N PRO A 46 -20.86 -2.53 -10.26
CA PRO A 46 -19.81 -3.00 -11.15
C PRO A 46 -19.76 -4.54 -11.28
N ALA A 47 -19.75 -5.04 -12.51
CA ALA A 47 -19.54 -6.46 -12.82
C ALA A 47 -18.20 -6.99 -12.25
N THR A 48 -17.23 -6.12 -12.01
CA THR A 48 -15.97 -6.47 -11.31
C THR A 48 -16.27 -7.00 -9.91
N LEU A 49 -17.07 -6.30 -9.10
CA LEU A 49 -17.48 -6.74 -7.75
C LEU A 49 -18.24 -8.06 -7.80
N HIS A 50 -19.18 -8.19 -8.73
CA HIS A 50 -20.00 -9.40 -8.90
C HIS A 50 -19.15 -10.64 -9.18
N ARG A 51 -18.12 -10.49 -10.03
CA ARG A 51 -17.15 -11.55 -10.32
C ARG A 51 -16.24 -11.84 -9.11
N VAL A 52 -15.88 -10.82 -8.31
CA VAL A 52 -15.15 -11.00 -7.05
C VAL A 52 -15.98 -11.83 -6.06
N ILE A 53 -17.23 -11.47 -5.83
CA ILE A 53 -18.16 -12.21 -4.97
C ILE A 53 -18.28 -13.65 -5.46
N SER A 54 -18.53 -13.85 -6.75
CA SER A 54 -18.60 -15.19 -7.35
C SER A 54 -17.31 -16.00 -7.16
N SER A 55 -16.13 -15.36 -7.21
CA SER A 55 -14.85 -16.06 -6.99
C SER A 55 -14.68 -16.55 -5.54
N ILE A 56 -15.22 -15.80 -4.57
CA ILE A 56 -15.16 -16.14 -3.14
C ILE A 56 -16.18 -17.22 -2.80
N LEU A 57 -17.41 -17.08 -3.30
CA LEU A 57 -18.53 -17.98 -2.98
C LEU A 57 -18.35 -19.41 -3.52
N ARG A 58 -17.40 -19.62 -4.45
CA ARG A 58 -16.93 -20.96 -4.86
C ARG A 58 -16.29 -21.75 -3.72
N HIS A 59 -15.77 -21.05 -2.73
CA HIS A 59 -15.17 -21.65 -1.55
C HIS A 59 -16.23 -21.76 -0.44
N PRO A 60 -16.15 -22.77 0.44
CA PRO A 60 -17.10 -22.99 1.51
C PRO A 60 -16.83 -22.04 2.70
N VAL A 61 -16.85 -20.74 2.43
CA VAL A 61 -16.68 -19.68 3.44
C VAL A 61 -17.92 -19.54 4.30
N SER A 62 -17.76 -19.10 5.55
CA SER A 62 -18.88 -18.93 6.48
C SER A 62 -19.82 -17.81 6.07
N GLN A 63 -19.25 -16.63 5.81
CA GLN A 63 -20.01 -15.41 5.58
C GLN A 63 -19.21 -14.40 4.77
N LEU A 64 -19.91 -13.63 3.93
CA LEU A 64 -19.39 -12.50 3.19
C LEU A 64 -20.18 -11.24 3.55
N ILE A 65 -19.56 -10.29 4.24
CA ILE A 65 -20.16 -9.02 4.64
C ILE A 65 -19.68 -7.93 3.69
N ILE A 66 -20.62 -7.20 3.11
CA ILE A 66 -20.38 -6.10 2.17
C ILE A 66 -20.88 -4.81 2.83
N PRO A 67 -20.04 -4.12 3.64
CA PRO A 67 -20.41 -2.83 4.19
C PRO A 67 -20.31 -1.73 3.13
N THR A 68 -21.43 -1.12 2.82
CA THR A 68 -21.56 -0.05 1.83
C THR A 68 -21.72 1.32 2.45
N ALA A 69 -21.43 2.37 1.66
CA ALA A 69 -21.70 3.74 2.08
C ALA A 69 -22.12 4.66 0.95
N GLY A 70 -22.93 5.66 1.28
CA GLY A 70 -23.36 6.74 0.39
C GLY A 70 -24.57 6.40 -0.46
N THR A 71 -25.19 7.45 -1.01
CA THR A 71 -26.48 7.39 -1.72
C THR A 71 -26.47 6.51 -2.97
N ILE A 72 -25.32 6.40 -3.64
CA ILE A 72 -25.17 5.54 -4.82
C ILE A 72 -25.38 4.08 -4.43
N ALA A 73 -24.66 3.61 -3.40
CA ALA A 73 -24.81 2.24 -2.94
C ALA A 73 -26.21 1.99 -2.39
N GLU A 74 -26.78 2.93 -1.63
CA GLU A 74 -28.14 2.85 -1.08
C GLU A 74 -29.18 2.51 -2.14
N ALA A 75 -29.16 3.26 -3.26
CA ALA A 75 -30.07 3.05 -4.38
C ALA A 75 -29.88 1.70 -5.11
N GLN A 76 -28.72 1.06 -4.95
CA GLN A 76 -28.37 -0.20 -5.62
C GLN A 76 -28.65 -1.44 -4.76
N ILE A 77 -28.85 -1.31 -3.45
CA ILE A 77 -28.97 -2.45 -2.52
C ILE A 77 -30.10 -3.40 -2.93
N VAL A 78 -31.28 -2.88 -3.25
CA VAL A 78 -32.45 -3.70 -3.58
C VAL A 78 -32.19 -4.57 -4.81
N ASN A 79 -31.65 -3.96 -5.87
CA ASN A 79 -31.32 -4.70 -7.10
C ASN A 79 -30.20 -5.70 -6.86
N PHE A 80 -29.18 -5.32 -6.09
CA PHE A 80 -28.07 -6.21 -5.76
C PHE A 80 -28.53 -7.43 -4.96
N GLN A 81 -29.42 -7.26 -3.98
CA GLN A 81 -29.96 -8.36 -3.18
C GLN A 81 -30.91 -9.26 -3.98
N ALA A 82 -31.60 -8.72 -4.98
CA ALA A 82 -32.40 -9.52 -5.90
C ALA A 82 -31.54 -10.39 -6.84
N GLU A 83 -30.32 -9.94 -7.17
CA GLU A 83 -29.37 -10.68 -8.00
C GLU A 83 -28.54 -11.68 -7.19
N PHE A 84 -28.12 -11.32 -5.97
CA PHE A 84 -27.30 -12.15 -5.08
C PHE A 84 -28.12 -12.73 -3.92
N CYS A 85 -28.78 -13.86 -4.18
CA CYS A 85 -29.62 -14.58 -3.20
C CYS A 85 -28.84 -15.57 -2.30
N ASP A 86 -27.49 -15.60 -2.35
CA ASP A 86 -26.70 -16.52 -1.52
C ASP A 86 -26.83 -16.10 -0.03
N PRO A 87 -27.29 -16.99 0.87
CA PRO A 87 -27.57 -16.65 2.26
C PRO A 87 -26.32 -16.24 3.06
N ARG A 88 -25.12 -16.51 2.54
CA ARG A 88 -23.85 -16.10 3.16
C ARG A 88 -23.56 -14.62 2.94
N VAL A 89 -24.20 -13.97 1.97
CA VAL A 89 -23.95 -12.57 1.62
C VAL A 89 -24.81 -11.64 2.47
N VAL A 90 -24.16 -10.76 3.23
CA VAL A 90 -24.81 -9.76 4.08
C VAL A 90 -24.38 -8.37 3.65
N VAL A 91 -25.33 -7.55 3.23
CA VAL A 91 -25.08 -6.16 2.86
C VAL A 91 -25.41 -5.26 4.04
N LEU A 92 -24.48 -4.38 4.42
CA LEU A 92 -24.69 -3.34 5.43
C LEU A 92 -24.64 -1.98 4.74
N HIS A 93 -25.33 -0.98 5.28
CA HIS A 93 -25.38 0.36 4.69
C HIS A 93 -25.13 1.45 5.74
N ARG A 94 -24.61 2.58 5.27
CA ARG A 94 -24.54 3.84 6.00
C ARG A 94 -24.41 5.05 5.09
N ASP A 95 -24.72 6.21 5.65
CA ASP A 95 -24.70 7.47 4.89
C ASP A 95 -23.26 7.95 4.60
N GLU A 96 -22.39 7.93 5.62
CA GLU A 96 -21.04 8.51 5.52
C GLU A 96 -20.03 7.58 4.82
N ILE A 97 -19.39 8.11 3.76
CA ILE A 97 -18.36 7.39 3.01
C ILE A 97 -17.06 7.35 3.81
N SER A 98 -16.69 6.16 4.28
CA SER A 98 -15.42 5.93 4.97
C SER A 98 -15.08 4.44 5.03
N ARG A 99 -14.03 4.03 4.31
CA ARG A 99 -13.56 2.63 4.30
C ARG A 99 -13.35 2.04 5.69
N ARG A 100 -12.73 2.82 6.60
CA ARG A 100 -12.48 2.39 7.98
C ARG A 100 -13.75 2.20 8.77
N GLN A 101 -14.66 3.18 8.69
CA GLN A 101 -15.89 3.04 9.42
C GLN A 101 -16.71 1.90 8.82
N GLN A 102 -16.80 1.77 7.49
CA GLN A 102 -17.50 0.66 6.82
C GLN A 102 -16.96 -0.70 7.29
N THR A 103 -15.64 -0.84 7.34
CA THR A 103 -15.00 -2.04 7.91
C THR A 103 -15.40 -2.24 9.38
N ALA A 104 -15.36 -1.19 10.20
CA ALA A 104 -15.76 -1.25 11.61
C ALA A 104 -17.23 -1.65 11.81
N GLN A 105 -18.13 -1.23 10.91
CA GLN A 105 -19.54 -1.60 10.93
C GLN A 105 -19.76 -3.10 10.72
N ALA A 106 -18.86 -3.77 9.98
CA ALA A 106 -18.94 -5.21 9.78
C ALA A 106 -18.50 -6.01 11.02
N MET A 107 -17.65 -5.45 11.89
CA MET A 107 -17.02 -6.21 12.98
C MET A 107 -18.02 -6.85 13.97
N PRO A 108 -19.12 -6.20 14.41
CA PRO A 108 -20.11 -6.83 15.28
C PRO A 108 -20.83 -8.05 14.67
N HIS A 109 -20.80 -8.18 13.35
CA HIS A 109 -21.41 -9.29 12.61
C HIS A 109 -20.46 -10.47 12.39
N VAL A 110 -19.15 -10.29 12.61
CA VAL A 110 -18.15 -11.37 12.49
C VAL A 110 -18.30 -12.33 13.66
N ARG A 111 -18.57 -13.61 13.37
CA ARG A 111 -18.71 -14.69 14.37
C ARG A 111 -17.63 -15.76 14.27
N THR A 112 -16.82 -15.70 13.23
CA THR A 112 -15.78 -16.66 12.92
C THR A 112 -14.47 -16.31 13.61
N SER A 113 -13.53 -17.25 13.65
CA SER A 113 -12.20 -17.02 14.24
C SER A 113 -11.29 -16.17 13.35
N LEU A 114 -11.50 -16.20 12.03
CA LEU A 114 -10.66 -15.49 11.06
C LEU A 114 -11.47 -14.48 10.25
N VAL A 115 -10.88 -13.31 10.03
CA VAL A 115 -11.45 -12.28 9.16
C VAL A 115 -10.50 -11.96 8.01
N ILE A 116 -11.04 -11.92 6.80
CA ILE A 116 -10.32 -11.43 5.61
C ILE A 116 -10.95 -10.12 5.17
N ILE A 117 -10.17 -9.05 5.23
CA ILE A 117 -10.56 -7.74 4.70
C ILE A 117 -9.89 -7.58 3.33
N GLN A 118 -10.67 -7.39 2.28
CA GLN A 118 -10.14 -7.25 0.92
C GLN A 118 -10.85 -6.16 0.11
N ASP A 119 -10.25 -5.81 -1.03
CA ASP A 119 -10.82 -4.85 -1.97
C ASP A 119 -11.89 -5.49 -2.88
N ASP A 120 -12.80 -4.67 -3.41
CA ASP A 120 -13.90 -5.05 -4.32
C ASP A 120 -13.46 -5.42 -5.75
N HIS A 121 -12.16 -5.41 -6.02
CA HIS A 121 -11.55 -5.71 -7.32
C HIS A 121 -10.41 -6.75 -7.22
N THR A 122 -10.42 -7.55 -6.15
CA THR A 122 -9.45 -8.63 -5.92
C THR A 122 -10.14 -10.00 -5.99
N TYR A 123 -9.64 -10.88 -6.86
CA TYR A 123 -10.20 -12.19 -7.16
C TYR A 123 -9.43 -13.30 -6.46
N TRP A 124 -10.17 -14.30 -5.99
CA TRP A 124 -9.61 -15.53 -5.46
C TRP A 124 -9.35 -16.53 -6.58
N GLN A 125 -8.35 -17.39 -6.37
CA GLN A 125 -8.10 -18.54 -7.23
C GLN A 125 -9.27 -19.53 -7.14
N ALA A 126 -9.47 -20.32 -8.19
CA ALA A 126 -10.56 -21.29 -8.25
C ALA A 126 -10.21 -22.61 -7.55
N GLU A 127 -8.92 -22.85 -7.34
CA GLU A 127 -8.31 -24.03 -6.76
C GLU A 127 -8.72 -24.17 -5.28
N ALA A 128 -9.18 -25.35 -4.88
CA ALA A 128 -9.61 -25.61 -3.50
C ALA A 128 -8.48 -25.45 -2.46
N SER A 129 -7.22 -25.61 -2.89
CA SER A 129 -6.05 -25.40 -2.03
C SER A 129 -5.81 -23.93 -1.69
N PHE A 130 -6.42 -22.98 -2.41
CA PHE A 130 -6.18 -21.55 -2.24
C PHE A 130 -6.44 -21.08 -0.81
N VAL A 131 -7.63 -21.38 -0.28
CA VAL A 131 -8.01 -20.95 1.08
C VAL A 131 -7.06 -21.54 2.11
N GLN A 132 -6.67 -22.82 1.93
CA GLN A 132 -5.74 -23.44 2.85
C GLN A 132 -4.34 -22.84 2.78
N SER A 133 -3.90 -22.47 1.59
CA SER A 133 -2.60 -21.82 1.39
C SER A 133 -2.54 -20.47 2.09
N ILE A 134 -3.58 -19.63 1.97
CA ILE A 134 -3.59 -18.28 2.55
C ILE A 134 -3.67 -18.28 4.08
N VAL A 135 -4.32 -19.27 4.70
CA VAL A 135 -4.42 -19.36 6.17
C VAL A 135 -3.29 -20.17 6.80
N ALA A 136 -2.53 -20.96 6.04
CA ALA A 136 -1.43 -21.78 6.56
C ALA A 136 -0.46 -21.06 7.53
N PRO A 137 -0.09 -19.77 7.32
CA PRO A 137 0.79 -19.09 8.26
C PRO A 137 0.17 -18.80 9.65
N LEU A 138 -1.16 -18.79 9.77
CA LEU A 138 -1.89 -18.55 11.03
C LEU A 138 -1.86 -19.76 11.98
N GLU A 139 -1.44 -20.92 11.51
CA GLU A 139 -1.19 -22.10 12.34
C GLU A 139 -0.06 -21.87 13.36
N ASP A 140 0.84 -20.91 13.08
CA ASP A 140 1.75 -20.38 14.09
C ASP A 140 0.98 -19.40 14.98
N SER A 141 0.69 -19.81 16.22
CA SER A 141 -0.01 -19.02 17.25
C SER A 141 0.59 -17.65 17.55
N SER A 142 1.81 -17.35 17.09
CA SER A 142 2.43 -16.03 17.20
C SER A 142 2.18 -15.12 15.98
N THR A 143 1.52 -15.62 14.94
CA THR A 143 1.16 -14.87 13.71
C THR A 143 -0.24 -14.25 13.86
N GLY A 144 -0.31 -12.92 13.87
CA GLY A 144 -1.56 -12.18 14.01
C GLY A 144 -2.08 -11.57 12.71
N GLY A 145 -1.34 -11.69 11.61
CA GLY A 145 -1.75 -11.17 10.31
C GLY A 145 -1.01 -11.83 9.15
N VAL A 146 -1.75 -12.08 8.08
CA VAL A 146 -1.22 -12.65 6.82
C VAL A 146 -1.62 -11.76 5.65
N SER A 147 -0.68 -11.54 4.75
CA SER A 147 -0.92 -10.92 3.45
C SER A 147 -0.56 -11.89 2.33
N THR A 148 -1.15 -11.70 1.17
CA THR A 148 -0.93 -12.49 -0.04
C THR A 148 -0.30 -11.64 -1.14
N VAL A 149 0.18 -12.31 -2.19
CA VAL A 149 0.70 -11.63 -3.37
C VAL A 149 -0.47 -11.25 -4.27
N LEU A 150 -0.52 -9.99 -4.70
CA LEU A 150 -1.50 -9.49 -5.68
C LEU A 150 -0.92 -9.44 -7.10
N GLU A 151 -1.35 -10.29 -8.00
CA GLU A 151 -0.94 -10.19 -9.40
C GLU A 151 -1.98 -9.41 -10.22
N ALA A 152 -1.54 -8.40 -10.95
CA ALA A 152 -2.44 -7.64 -11.82
C ALA A 152 -2.88 -8.55 -12.97
N ARG A 153 -4.19 -8.54 -13.25
CA ARG A 153 -4.74 -9.34 -14.34
C ARG A 153 -4.28 -8.79 -15.69
N HIS A 154 -3.45 -9.57 -16.40
CA HIS A 154 -3.11 -9.29 -17.79
C HIS A 154 -4.35 -9.52 -18.65
N ARG A 155 -4.97 -8.45 -19.12
CA ARG A 155 -5.98 -8.55 -20.18
C ARG A 155 -5.18 -8.71 -21.46
N GLN A 156 -5.27 -9.83 -22.17
CA GLN A 156 -4.46 -10.15 -23.37
C GLN A 156 -4.80 -9.21 -24.54
N HIS A 157 -4.54 -7.92 -24.37
CA HIS A 157 -4.77 -6.93 -25.40
C HIS A 157 -3.75 -7.14 -26.52
N PRO A 158 -4.15 -6.99 -27.80
CA PRO A 158 -3.19 -6.81 -28.87
C PRO A 158 -2.35 -5.55 -28.59
N THR A 159 -1.19 -5.43 -29.24
CA THR A 159 -0.31 -4.26 -29.10
C THR A 159 -1.09 -2.97 -29.39
N SER A 160 -1.50 -2.29 -28.31
CA SER A 160 -2.46 -1.19 -28.35
C SER A 160 -2.25 -0.25 -27.17
N PHE A 161 -2.95 0.88 -27.19
CA PHE A 161 -2.96 1.84 -26.09
C PHE A 161 -3.57 1.24 -24.81
N ALA A 162 -4.57 0.37 -24.93
CA ALA A 162 -5.12 -0.38 -23.81
C ALA A 162 -4.09 -1.37 -23.22
N GLY A 163 -3.38 -2.10 -24.08
CA GLY A 163 -2.26 -2.97 -23.68
C GLY A 163 -1.14 -2.21 -22.97
N PHE A 164 -0.81 -1.01 -23.45
CA PHE A 164 0.17 -0.13 -22.81
C PHE A 164 -0.21 0.26 -21.38
N TRP A 165 -1.47 0.65 -21.13
CA TRP A 165 -1.90 1.00 -19.77
C TRP A 165 -2.08 -0.21 -18.87
N ASN A 166 -2.50 -1.36 -19.41
CA ASN A 166 -2.49 -2.61 -18.67
C ASN A 166 -1.06 -2.95 -18.23
N PHE A 167 -0.07 -2.83 -19.13
CA PHE A 167 1.34 -2.97 -18.82
C PHE A 167 1.83 -1.98 -17.75
N LEU A 168 1.52 -0.69 -17.87
CA LEU A 168 1.89 0.29 -16.84
C LEU A 168 1.22 0.03 -15.50
N GLY A 169 -0.03 -0.44 -15.53
CA GLY A 169 -0.73 -1.00 -14.38
C GLY A 169 0.07 -2.11 -13.71
N MET A 170 0.31 -3.18 -14.46
CA MET A 170 1.03 -4.37 -13.99
C MET A 170 2.40 -4.02 -13.43
N THR A 171 3.15 -3.15 -14.12
CA THR A 171 4.50 -2.76 -13.71
C THR A 171 4.51 -1.80 -12.54
N TYR A 172 3.49 -0.94 -12.39
CA TYR A 172 3.32 -0.11 -11.21
C TYR A 172 2.92 -0.96 -10.00
N LEU A 173 2.03 -1.94 -10.16
CA LEU A 173 1.74 -2.90 -9.09
C LEU A 173 2.97 -3.74 -8.75
N HIS A 174 3.76 -4.16 -9.75
CA HIS A 174 5.06 -4.81 -9.55
C HIS A 174 6.05 -3.88 -8.82
N TYR A 175 5.94 -2.57 -9.03
CA TYR A 175 6.73 -1.56 -8.32
C TYR A 175 6.25 -1.37 -6.86
N LEU A 176 4.96 -1.57 -6.57
CA LEU A 176 4.41 -1.64 -5.20
C LEU A 176 4.69 -3.00 -4.52
N HIS A 177 4.93 -4.04 -5.31
CA HIS A 177 5.39 -5.37 -4.90
C HIS A 177 6.87 -5.39 -4.49
N GLU A 178 7.28 -4.39 -3.73
CA GLU A 178 8.60 -4.36 -3.14
C GLU A 178 8.63 -5.23 -1.89
N TYR A 179 9.29 -6.38 -2.04
CA TYR A 179 9.67 -7.28 -0.97
C TYR A 179 11.08 -6.98 -0.50
N ILE A 180 11.32 -7.23 0.78
CA ILE A 180 12.56 -6.93 1.49
C ILE A 180 12.84 -8.05 2.50
N PHE A 181 14.06 -8.06 3.03
CA PHE A 181 14.56 -9.12 3.91
C PHE A 181 14.41 -10.51 3.28
N PHE A 182 15.05 -10.72 2.13
CA PHE A 182 15.04 -12.02 1.43
C PHE A 182 13.66 -12.47 0.94
N GLY A 183 12.83 -11.54 0.47
CA GLY A 183 11.45 -11.83 0.06
C GLY A 183 10.48 -12.07 1.23
N LYS A 184 10.93 -11.93 2.48
CA LYS A 184 10.14 -12.30 3.67
C LYS A 184 9.18 -11.22 4.15
N VAL A 185 9.39 -9.96 3.77
CA VAL A 185 8.54 -8.83 4.19
C VAL A 185 8.15 -7.99 2.97
N GLY A 186 6.85 -7.81 2.73
CA GLY A 186 6.25 -7.18 1.53
C GLY A 186 4.97 -7.94 1.16
N PRO A 187 4.14 -7.48 0.19
CA PRO A 187 4.19 -6.18 -0.46
C PRO A 187 3.77 -5.06 0.51
N LEU A 188 4.27 -3.85 0.29
CA LEU A 188 4.03 -2.70 1.18
C LEU A 188 2.86 -1.85 0.65
N ASN A 189 1.62 -2.34 0.78
CA ASN A 189 0.42 -1.59 0.43
C ASN A 189 0.02 -0.58 1.52
N ALA A 190 -0.87 0.36 1.18
CA ALA A 190 -1.20 1.51 2.03
C ALA A 190 -2.69 1.91 2.01
N ASP A 191 -3.35 1.78 3.16
CA ASP A 191 -3.90 2.89 3.97
C ASP A 191 -4.45 2.37 5.33
N ASP A 192 -5.19 1.27 5.29
CA ASP A 192 -5.77 0.61 6.50
C ASP A 192 -4.87 -0.52 7.01
N ASP A 193 -4.29 -1.26 6.07
CA ASP A 193 -3.28 -2.28 6.31
C ASP A 193 -2.08 -1.76 7.13
N LYS A 194 -1.62 -0.53 6.88
CA LYS A 194 -0.54 0.09 7.65
C LYS A 194 -0.93 0.38 9.09
N PHE A 195 -2.19 0.70 9.35
CA PHE A 195 -2.69 0.86 10.72
C PHE A 195 -2.70 -0.49 11.43
N HIS A 196 -3.31 -1.51 10.84
CA HIS A 196 -3.33 -2.87 11.39
C HIS A 196 -1.91 -3.43 11.60
N THR A 197 -1.01 -3.19 10.65
CA THR A 197 0.41 -3.58 10.73
C THR A 197 1.08 -2.98 11.97
N ARG A 198 0.93 -1.67 12.23
CA ARG A 198 1.50 -1.05 13.42
C ARG A 198 0.90 -1.63 14.69
N TRP A 199 -0.42 -1.76 14.73
CA TRP A 199 -1.12 -2.32 15.88
C TRP A 199 -0.62 -3.74 16.19
N LEU A 200 -0.49 -4.61 15.17
CA LEU A 200 0.05 -5.96 15.32
C LEU A 200 1.49 -5.95 15.84
N ILE A 201 2.34 -5.07 15.30
CA ILE A 201 3.73 -4.91 15.74
C ILE A 201 3.79 -4.50 17.22
N ASP A 202 2.95 -3.56 17.65
CA ASP A 202 2.90 -3.07 19.04
C ASP A 202 2.44 -4.15 20.03
N HIS A 203 1.57 -5.05 19.59
CA HIS A 203 1.04 -6.14 20.42
C HIS A 203 1.87 -7.43 20.31
N GLY A 204 3.06 -7.35 19.72
CA GLY A 204 3.99 -8.47 19.70
C GLY A 204 3.69 -9.55 18.66
N TRP A 205 2.67 -9.36 17.80
CA TRP A 205 2.32 -10.31 16.75
C TRP A 205 3.38 -10.34 15.65
N LYS A 206 3.54 -11.52 15.03
CA LYS A 206 4.22 -11.68 13.76
C LYS A 206 3.25 -11.41 12.63
N ILE A 207 3.79 -10.86 11.55
CA ILE A 207 3.07 -10.64 10.29
C ILE A 207 3.79 -11.46 9.24
N LYS A 208 3.05 -12.26 8.49
CA LYS A 208 3.62 -13.10 7.43
C LYS A 208 3.05 -12.74 6.08
N LEU A 209 3.89 -12.90 5.07
CA LEU A 209 3.48 -12.93 3.68
C LEU A 209 3.39 -14.39 3.26
N GLN A 210 2.29 -14.77 2.62
CA GLN A 210 2.14 -16.03 1.91
C GLN A 210 2.27 -15.79 0.40
N ALA A 211 3.46 -16.06 -0.14
CA ALA A 211 3.82 -15.87 -1.54
C ALA A 211 4.09 -17.20 -2.25
N GLY A 212 3.15 -18.13 -2.15
CA GLY A 212 3.11 -19.35 -2.96
C GLY A 212 2.28 -19.15 -4.22
N PRO A 213 2.48 -19.97 -5.27
CA PRO A 213 1.65 -19.91 -6.48
C PRO A 213 0.16 -20.13 -6.17
N GLU A 214 -0.13 -20.98 -5.18
CA GLU A 214 -1.50 -21.30 -4.71
C GLU A 214 -2.12 -20.20 -3.84
N SER A 215 -1.39 -19.14 -3.48
CA SER A 215 -1.88 -18.07 -2.61
C SER A 215 -1.93 -16.71 -3.31
N VAL A 216 -1.68 -16.66 -4.62
CA VAL A 216 -1.72 -15.42 -5.40
C VAL A 216 -3.16 -15.00 -5.64
N MET A 217 -3.51 -13.78 -5.28
CA MET A 217 -4.79 -13.16 -5.63
C MET A 217 -4.62 -12.31 -6.89
N MET A 218 -5.64 -12.26 -7.74
CA MET A 218 -5.59 -11.42 -8.94
C MET A 218 -6.27 -10.08 -8.69
N THR A 219 -5.75 -8.97 -9.20
CA THR A 219 -6.40 -7.65 -9.07
C THR A 219 -6.62 -6.99 -10.42
N GLU A 220 -7.74 -6.28 -10.56
CA GLU A 220 -8.02 -5.46 -11.73
C GLU A 220 -7.60 -4.00 -11.49
N LEU A 221 -6.73 -3.50 -12.36
CA LEU A 221 -6.30 -2.10 -12.35
C LEU A 221 -7.19 -1.27 -13.26
N GLY A 222 -7.35 0.01 -12.93
CA GLY A 222 -8.08 0.95 -13.77
C GLY A 222 -7.39 1.13 -15.12
N GLU A 223 -8.16 1.44 -16.15
CA GLU A 223 -7.63 1.92 -17.43
C GLU A 223 -7.41 3.44 -17.34
N TRP A 224 -6.61 3.99 -18.26
CA TRP A 224 -6.44 5.44 -18.34
C TRP A 224 -7.79 6.13 -18.68
N PRO A 225 -8.14 7.27 -18.06
CA PRO A 225 -7.37 8.07 -17.10
C PRO A 225 -7.52 7.65 -15.63
N LYS A 226 -8.45 6.76 -15.29
CA LYS A 226 -8.72 6.31 -13.90
C LYS A 226 -7.46 5.77 -13.21
N PHE A 227 -6.60 5.08 -13.96
CA PHE A 227 -5.32 4.60 -13.44
C PHE A 227 -4.43 5.72 -12.87
N SER A 228 -4.40 6.89 -13.53
CA SER A 228 -3.60 8.03 -13.08
C SER A 228 -4.10 8.59 -11.74
N GLU A 229 -5.42 8.59 -11.55
CA GLU A 229 -6.07 9.01 -10.30
C GLU A 229 -5.78 8.01 -9.19
N GLN A 230 -5.78 6.71 -9.51
CA GLN A 230 -5.39 5.64 -8.58
C GLN A 230 -3.94 5.84 -8.09
N ILE A 231 -2.99 6.07 -9.00
CA ILE A 231 -1.59 6.35 -8.66
C ILE A 231 -1.46 7.56 -7.76
N LEU A 232 -2.12 8.66 -8.11
CA LEU A 232 -2.07 9.89 -7.33
C LEU A 232 -2.61 9.67 -5.91
N ARG A 233 -3.74 8.96 -5.78
CA ARG A 233 -4.35 8.60 -4.50
C ARG A 233 -3.40 7.74 -3.65
N TRP A 234 -2.86 6.65 -4.20
CA TRP A 234 -1.91 5.79 -3.50
C TRP A 234 -0.66 6.55 -3.06
N THR A 235 -0.17 7.45 -3.90
CA THR A 235 1.01 8.26 -3.60
C THR A 235 0.74 9.27 -2.48
N ARG A 236 -0.42 9.93 -2.47
CA ARG A 236 -0.86 10.82 -1.37
C ARG A 236 -0.98 10.06 -0.06
N THR A 237 -1.62 8.90 -0.07
CA THR A 237 -1.70 8.03 1.10
C THR A 237 -0.32 7.62 1.62
N THR A 238 0.62 7.33 0.71
CA THR A 238 2.00 6.99 1.10
C THR A 238 2.70 8.16 1.79
N TRP A 239 2.54 9.40 1.28
CA TRP A 239 3.02 10.61 1.93
C TRP A 239 2.42 10.84 3.33
N ARG A 240 1.16 10.44 3.55
CA ARG A 240 0.52 10.53 4.87
C ARG A 240 0.99 9.43 5.85
N SER A 241 0.97 8.17 5.41
CA SER A 241 1.15 7.04 6.32
C SER A 241 2.62 6.65 6.55
N ASN A 242 3.52 6.85 5.58
CA ASN A 242 4.91 6.44 5.76
C ASN A 242 5.63 7.24 6.86
N PRO A 243 5.47 8.57 7.02
CA PRO A 243 6.09 9.29 8.13
C PRO A 243 5.64 8.78 9.49
N ARG A 244 4.36 8.38 9.60
CA ARG A 244 3.83 7.73 10.82
C ARG A 244 4.48 6.36 11.07
N GLN A 245 4.80 5.61 10.02
CA GLN A 245 5.53 4.36 10.13
C GLN A 245 7.00 4.57 10.51
N LEU A 246 7.67 5.58 9.96
CA LEU A 246 9.07 5.88 10.25
C LEU A 246 9.28 6.42 11.68
N THR A 247 8.26 7.06 12.25
CA THR A 247 8.29 7.51 13.65
C THR A 247 7.90 6.39 14.64
N HIS A 248 7.53 5.21 14.13
CA HIS A 248 7.12 4.07 14.94
C HIS A 248 8.34 3.30 15.47
N LYS A 249 8.63 3.44 16.78
CA LYS A 249 9.80 2.82 17.42
C LYS A 249 9.85 1.30 17.24
N MET A 250 8.73 0.62 17.50
CA MET A 250 8.69 -0.85 17.42
C MET A 250 8.92 -1.38 16.01
N SER A 251 8.62 -0.58 14.97
CA SER A 251 8.94 -0.95 13.59
C SER A 251 10.44 -0.99 13.35
N TRP A 252 11.20 -0.04 13.91
CA TRP A 252 12.67 -0.07 13.82
C TRP A 252 13.27 -1.25 14.58
N PHE A 253 12.72 -1.62 15.74
CA PHE A 253 13.24 -2.76 16.50
C PHE A 253 12.88 -4.12 15.89
N ARG A 254 11.62 -4.31 15.48
CA ARG A 254 11.13 -5.62 15.00
C ARG A 254 11.35 -5.80 13.50
N GLN A 255 11.36 -4.71 12.73
CA GLN A 255 11.44 -4.71 11.26
C GLN A 255 12.37 -3.58 10.75
N PRO A 256 13.65 -3.53 11.17
CA PRO A 256 14.57 -2.44 10.85
C PRO A 256 14.74 -2.23 9.34
N TYR A 257 14.89 -3.33 8.59
CA TYR A 257 15.06 -3.27 7.14
C TYR A 257 13.81 -2.77 6.41
N THR A 258 12.62 -3.12 6.91
CA THR A 258 11.35 -2.60 6.40
C THR A 258 11.20 -1.13 6.61
N THR A 259 11.53 -0.69 7.80
CA THR A 259 11.44 0.71 8.15
C THR A 259 12.48 1.52 7.35
N PHE A 260 13.69 0.98 7.17
CA PHE A 260 14.71 1.55 6.29
C PHE A 260 14.26 1.62 4.82
N SER A 261 13.68 0.56 4.27
CA SER A 261 13.21 0.56 2.86
C SER A 261 12.09 1.58 2.63
N LEU A 262 11.16 1.70 3.58
CA LEU A 262 10.13 2.75 3.55
C LEU A 262 10.73 4.15 3.60
N MET A 263 11.85 4.33 4.31
CA MET A 263 12.60 5.58 4.30
C MET A 263 13.22 5.83 2.92
N MET A 264 13.85 4.82 2.32
CA MET A 264 14.43 4.91 0.97
C MET A 264 13.40 5.25 -0.10
N TRP A 265 12.14 4.85 0.09
CA TRP A 265 11.06 5.24 -0.82
C TRP A 265 10.98 6.76 -0.99
N PHE A 266 11.19 7.58 0.06
CA PHE A 266 11.12 9.05 -0.03
C PHE A 266 12.21 9.63 -0.94
N PHE A 267 13.44 9.13 -0.79
CA PHE A 267 14.59 9.60 -1.56
C PHE A 267 14.57 9.11 -3.00
N ARG A 268 13.89 7.99 -3.27
CA ARG A 268 13.77 7.47 -4.63
C ARG A 268 12.88 8.36 -5.50
N MET A 269 13.51 9.20 -6.29
CA MET A 269 12.91 10.14 -7.22
C MET A 269 13.70 10.06 -8.52
N SER A 270 13.29 9.15 -9.41
CA SER A 270 14.06 8.72 -10.58
C SER A 270 14.59 9.91 -11.39
N LEU A 271 13.71 10.86 -11.74
CA LEU A 271 14.11 12.01 -12.55
C LEU A 271 15.12 12.92 -11.82
N VAL A 272 14.84 13.26 -10.55
CA VAL A 272 15.70 14.16 -9.75
C VAL A 272 17.07 13.52 -9.50
N GLN A 273 17.09 12.24 -9.13
CA GLN A 273 18.32 11.51 -8.85
C GLN A 273 19.16 11.32 -10.11
N GLU A 274 18.54 11.00 -11.24
CA GLU A 274 19.27 10.80 -12.50
C GLU A 274 19.90 12.10 -12.99
N VAL A 275 19.16 13.21 -12.99
CA VAL A 275 19.71 14.53 -13.31
C VAL A 275 20.87 14.88 -12.36
N ALA A 276 20.71 14.65 -11.06
CA ALA A 276 21.76 14.90 -10.08
C ALA A 276 23.01 14.02 -10.32
N MET A 277 22.85 12.74 -10.69
CA MET A 277 23.97 11.85 -11.00
C MET A 277 24.77 12.35 -12.21
N PHE A 278 24.12 12.76 -13.29
CA PHE A 278 24.81 13.32 -14.46
C PHE A 278 25.49 14.66 -14.14
N TRP A 279 24.83 15.52 -13.35
CA TRP A 279 25.41 16.79 -12.92
C TRP A 279 26.65 16.59 -12.05
N LEU A 280 26.58 15.71 -11.05
CA LEU A 280 27.70 15.37 -10.17
C LEU A 280 28.85 14.71 -10.94
N LEU A 281 28.54 13.81 -11.89
CA LEU A 281 29.55 13.19 -12.74
C LEU A 281 30.30 14.25 -13.56
N ARG A 282 29.57 15.20 -14.16
CA ARG A 282 30.17 16.30 -14.92
C ARG A 282 31.03 17.20 -14.02
N ALA A 283 30.54 17.52 -12.83
CA ALA A 283 31.27 18.35 -11.86
C ALA A 283 32.57 17.68 -11.43
N ALA A 284 32.53 16.40 -11.06
CA ALA A 284 33.70 15.63 -10.65
C ALA A 284 34.76 15.53 -11.77
N LEU A 285 34.35 15.28 -13.02
CA LEU A 285 35.28 15.23 -14.15
C LEU A 285 35.85 16.61 -14.49
N LYS A 286 35.07 17.68 -14.33
CA LYS A 286 35.58 19.05 -14.50
C LYS A 286 36.66 19.37 -13.47
N ASP A 287 36.44 19.03 -12.21
CA ASP A 287 37.39 19.30 -11.12
C ASP A 287 38.66 18.46 -11.26
N ALA A 288 38.56 17.26 -11.83
CA ALA A 288 39.69 16.41 -12.17
C ALA A 288 40.47 16.86 -13.43
N GLY A 289 39.98 17.86 -14.18
CA GLY A 289 40.57 18.28 -15.46
C GLY A 289 40.26 17.36 -16.65
N GLU A 290 39.42 16.35 -16.45
CA GLU A 290 39.14 15.25 -17.40
C GLU A 290 37.78 15.39 -18.09
N LEU A 291 37.34 16.63 -18.36
CA LEU A 291 36.00 16.89 -18.91
C LEU A 291 35.78 16.24 -20.29
N ALA A 292 36.86 15.97 -21.04
CA ALA A 292 36.81 15.27 -22.32
C ALA A 292 36.24 13.84 -22.18
N LEU A 293 36.39 13.20 -21.02
CA LEU A 293 35.86 11.85 -20.74
C LEU A 293 34.35 11.85 -20.44
N PHE A 294 33.73 13.02 -20.27
CA PHE A 294 32.32 13.12 -19.88
C PHE A 294 31.35 12.38 -20.80
N PRO A 295 31.44 12.44 -22.14
CA PRO A 295 30.51 11.71 -23.02
C PRO A 295 30.56 10.19 -22.80
N LEU A 296 31.78 9.63 -22.65
CA LEU A 296 31.97 8.20 -22.40
C LEU A 296 31.44 7.79 -21.02
N ALA A 297 31.80 8.56 -19.98
CA ALA A 297 31.34 8.30 -18.62
C ALA A 297 29.82 8.45 -18.48
N ALA A 298 29.23 9.44 -19.15
CA ALA A 298 27.78 9.65 -19.18
C ALA A 298 27.08 8.49 -19.92
N ALA A 299 27.62 8.00 -21.04
CA ALA A 299 27.09 6.83 -21.72
C ALA A 299 27.14 5.57 -20.84
N ALA A 300 28.26 5.34 -20.13
CA ALA A 300 28.39 4.23 -19.19
C ALA A 300 27.39 4.32 -18.03
N LEU A 301 27.22 5.53 -17.45
CA LEU A 301 26.24 5.78 -16.39
C LEU A 301 24.81 5.54 -16.89
N TYR A 302 24.47 6.02 -18.09
CA TYR A 302 23.16 5.80 -18.69
C TYR A 302 22.89 4.31 -18.93
N ALA A 303 23.86 3.59 -19.51
CA ALA A 303 23.76 2.14 -19.73
C ALA A 303 23.54 1.38 -18.41
N TRP A 304 24.23 1.78 -17.34
CA TRP A 304 24.05 1.21 -16.01
C TRP A 304 22.64 1.49 -15.46
N ILE A 305 22.15 2.74 -15.54
CA ILE A 305 20.79 3.12 -15.11
C ILE A 305 19.73 2.29 -15.83
N ILE A 306 19.81 2.19 -17.16
CA ILE A 306 18.86 1.44 -17.98
C ILE A 306 18.90 -0.05 -17.62
N THR A 307 20.10 -0.61 -17.45
CA THR A 307 20.28 -2.01 -17.03
C THR A 307 19.59 -2.29 -15.69
N MET A 308 19.76 -1.41 -14.70
CA MET A 308 19.12 -1.55 -13.39
C MET A 308 17.59 -1.48 -13.48
N LYS A 309 17.05 -0.61 -14.34
CA LYS A 309 15.61 -0.53 -14.60
C LYS A 309 15.07 -1.79 -15.28
N ILE A 310 15.80 -2.37 -16.24
CA ILE A 310 15.43 -3.63 -16.91
C ILE A 310 15.42 -4.79 -15.92
N VAL A 311 16.47 -4.93 -15.09
CA VAL A 311 16.56 -6.03 -14.12
C VAL A 311 15.36 -6.06 -13.18
N LYS A 312 14.85 -4.89 -12.78
CA LYS A 312 13.69 -4.80 -11.89
C LYS A 312 12.40 -5.37 -12.50
N ILE A 313 12.17 -5.12 -13.78
CA ILE A 313 10.97 -5.54 -14.52
C ILE A 313 11.16 -6.88 -15.24
N LEU A 314 12.37 -7.44 -15.23
CA LEU A 314 12.70 -8.69 -15.90
C LEU A 314 11.75 -9.87 -15.57
N PRO A 315 11.27 -10.06 -14.33
CA PRO A 315 10.27 -11.09 -14.04
C PRO A 315 8.98 -10.94 -14.85
N HIS A 316 8.54 -9.71 -15.13
CA HIS A 316 7.39 -9.42 -15.98
C HIS A 316 7.67 -9.83 -17.42
N PHE A 317 8.80 -9.39 -17.98
CA PHE A 317 9.16 -9.73 -19.37
C PHE A 317 9.41 -11.22 -19.59
N ARG A 318 9.79 -11.97 -18.55
CA ARG A 318 9.86 -13.44 -18.62
C ARG A 318 8.47 -14.09 -18.78
N LYS A 319 7.44 -13.52 -18.16
CA LYS A 319 6.05 -13.98 -18.29
C LYS A 319 5.41 -13.48 -19.60
N HIS A 320 5.72 -12.23 -19.99
CA HIS A 320 5.12 -11.53 -21.12
C HIS A 320 6.20 -10.88 -22.00
N PRO A 321 6.89 -11.66 -22.85
CA PRO A 321 8.02 -11.16 -23.64
C PRO A 321 7.60 -10.11 -24.68
N GLN A 322 6.36 -10.18 -25.19
CA GLN A 322 5.81 -9.20 -26.13
C GLN A 322 5.76 -7.77 -25.57
N ASP A 323 5.69 -7.60 -24.25
CA ASP A 323 5.56 -6.29 -23.60
C ASP A 323 6.87 -5.50 -23.63
N LEU A 324 7.97 -6.09 -24.07
CA LEU A 324 9.27 -5.42 -24.21
C LEU A 324 9.18 -4.17 -25.11
N VAL A 325 8.25 -4.17 -26.08
CA VAL A 325 7.97 -3.02 -26.95
C VAL A 325 7.58 -1.76 -26.15
N TYR A 326 6.99 -1.94 -24.96
CA TYR A 326 6.55 -0.84 -24.09
C TYR A 326 7.66 -0.31 -23.17
N PHE A 327 8.85 -0.91 -23.18
CA PHE A 327 9.94 -0.51 -22.28
C PHE A 327 10.37 0.96 -22.42
N PRO A 328 10.49 1.56 -23.63
CA PRO A 328 10.82 2.98 -23.73
C PRO A 328 9.79 3.88 -23.03
N ALA A 329 8.50 3.55 -23.16
CA ALA A 329 7.43 4.29 -22.53
C ALA A 329 7.36 4.06 -21.00
N TYR A 330 7.78 2.89 -20.51
CA TYR A 330 8.00 2.64 -19.08
C TYR A 330 9.04 3.59 -18.46
N LEU A 331 10.12 3.90 -19.17
CA LEU A 331 11.14 4.85 -18.67
C LEU A 331 10.54 6.24 -18.47
N VAL A 332 9.79 6.73 -19.46
CA VAL A 332 9.08 8.01 -19.39
C VAL A 332 8.07 8.01 -18.25
N PHE A 333 7.32 6.93 -18.10
CA PHE A 333 6.37 6.77 -17.00
C PHE A 333 7.05 6.83 -15.63
N GLY A 334 8.23 6.26 -15.45
CA GLY A 334 9.02 6.39 -14.22
C GLY A 334 9.39 7.85 -13.87
N TYR A 335 9.69 8.66 -14.88
CA TYR A 335 9.92 10.10 -14.68
C TYR A 335 8.62 10.83 -14.33
N TRP A 336 7.52 10.51 -15.02
CA TRP A 336 6.20 11.05 -14.71
C TRP A 336 5.77 10.71 -13.27
N CYS A 337 5.99 9.48 -12.79
CA CYS A 337 5.74 9.10 -11.40
C CYS A 337 6.53 9.95 -10.40
N THR A 338 7.71 10.46 -10.77
CA THR A 338 8.46 11.40 -9.92
C THR A 338 7.72 12.73 -9.79
N LEU A 339 7.17 13.25 -10.89
CA LEU A 339 6.34 14.46 -10.88
C LEU A 339 5.07 14.26 -10.05
N VAL A 340 4.39 13.12 -10.24
CA VAL A 340 3.21 12.76 -9.44
C VAL A 340 3.57 12.67 -7.96
N LYS A 341 4.74 12.15 -7.61
CA LYS A 341 5.19 12.07 -6.22
C LYS A 341 5.40 13.44 -5.59
N VAL A 342 5.96 14.40 -6.31
CA VAL A 342 6.09 15.79 -5.84
C VAL A 342 4.71 16.45 -5.71
N TRP A 343 3.85 16.29 -6.71
CA TRP A 343 2.48 16.82 -6.67
C TRP A 343 1.64 16.22 -5.53
N ALA A 344 1.75 14.91 -5.31
CA ALA A 344 1.08 14.19 -4.25
C ALA A 344 1.55 14.65 -2.86
N MET A 345 2.82 15.02 -2.71
CA MET A 345 3.36 15.60 -1.48
C MET A 345 2.64 16.93 -1.15
N LEU A 346 2.54 17.82 -2.13
CA LEU A 346 1.90 19.14 -1.99
C LEU A 346 0.38 19.03 -1.80
N THR A 347 -0.22 17.93 -2.23
CA THR A 347 -1.68 17.70 -2.18
C THR A 347 -2.08 16.55 -1.26
N CYS A 348 -1.20 16.11 -0.36
CA CYS A 348 -1.43 14.94 0.49
C CYS A 348 -2.55 15.15 1.53
N TRP A 349 -3.05 16.38 1.70
CA TRP A 349 -4.20 16.67 2.56
C TRP A 349 -5.53 16.16 2.01
N ASN A 350 -5.65 15.94 0.69
CA ASN A 350 -6.87 15.41 0.10
C ASN A 350 -6.99 13.91 0.39
N ALA A 351 -7.91 13.54 1.30
CA ALA A 351 -8.12 12.19 1.78
C ALA A 351 -9.39 11.51 1.22
N SER A 352 -9.97 12.02 0.12
CA SER A 352 -11.17 11.40 -0.45
C SER A 352 -10.90 9.95 -0.90
N TRP A 353 -11.78 9.04 -0.50
CA TRP A 353 -11.65 7.61 -0.83
C TRP A 353 -11.97 7.33 -2.30
N ALA A 354 -12.82 8.16 -2.91
CA ALA A 354 -13.25 8.11 -4.30
C ALA A 354 -13.05 9.45 -5.03
N THR A 355 -13.22 9.42 -6.35
CA THR A 355 -13.42 10.60 -7.22
C THR A 355 -14.71 11.37 -6.92
N ALA A 356 -15.51 10.92 -5.95
CA ALA A 356 -16.52 11.76 -5.36
C ALA A 356 -15.85 13.06 -4.90
N LYS A 357 -16.24 14.18 -5.52
CA LYS A 357 -16.09 15.50 -4.91
C LYS A 357 -16.83 15.42 -3.58
N SER A 358 -16.16 14.95 -2.53
CA SER A 358 -16.62 15.21 -1.19
C SER A 358 -16.68 16.73 -1.11
N SER A 359 -17.87 17.25 -0.87
CA SER A 359 -18.11 18.56 -0.29
C SER A 359 -17.34 18.63 1.03
N ASP A 360 -16.01 18.82 0.93
CA ASP A 360 -15.13 18.88 2.07
C ASP A 360 -15.18 20.29 2.65
N THR A 361 -16.35 20.67 3.15
CA THR A 361 -16.50 21.77 4.13
C THR A 361 -15.90 21.37 5.48
N GLY A 362 -15.61 20.08 5.70
CA GLY A 362 -15.05 19.53 6.94
C GLY A 362 -13.56 19.80 7.16
N GLY A 363 -12.74 19.84 6.10
CA GLY A 363 -11.31 20.13 6.19
C GLY A 363 -10.99 21.53 6.75
N LEU A 364 -11.77 22.53 6.37
CA LEU A 364 -11.68 23.90 6.89
C LEU A 364 -12.20 24.00 8.33
N LEU A 365 -13.25 23.26 8.68
CA LEU A 365 -13.79 23.17 10.04
C LEU A 365 -12.84 22.44 11.03
N ARG A 366 -12.04 21.48 10.55
CA ARG A 366 -10.99 20.82 11.36
C ARG A 366 -9.77 21.70 11.58
N LEU A 367 -9.39 22.53 10.60
CA LEU A 367 -8.35 23.54 10.77
C LEU A 367 -8.79 24.66 11.71
N SER A 368 -10.04 25.14 11.63
CA SER A 368 -10.54 26.17 12.55
C SER A 368 -10.69 25.66 13.98
N THR A 369 -11.05 24.38 14.19
CA THR A 369 -11.06 23.76 15.52
C THR A 369 -9.65 23.46 16.05
N PHE A 370 -8.67 23.14 15.19
CA PHE A 370 -7.27 22.97 15.59
C PHE A 370 -6.56 24.31 15.88
N VAL A 371 -6.90 25.37 15.14
CA VAL A 371 -6.44 26.74 15.40
C VAL A 371 -7.13 27.34 16.63
N GLY A 372 -8.42 27.05 16.84
CA GLY A 372 -9.15 27.44 18.05
C GLY A 372 -8.63 26.76 19.30
N THR A 373 -8.27 25.47 19.24
CA THR A 373 -7.68 24.74 20.38
C THR A 373 -6.23 25.11 20.65
N SER A 374 -5.45 25.58 19.66
CA SER A 374 -4.09 26.07 19.89
C SER A 374 -4.07 27.47 20.53
N GLN A 375 -5.01 28.35 20.19
CA GLN A 375 -5.20 29.63 20.88
C GLN A 375 -5.72 29.43 22.31
N ASP A 376 -6.58 28.45 22.56
CA ASP A 376 -7.05 28.11 23.91
C ASP A 376 -5.98 27.42 24.77
N PHE A 377 -5.07 26.66 24.15
CA PHE A 377 -3.92 26.08 24.84
C PHE A 377 -2.88 27.16 25.20
N ALA A 378 -2.62 28.12 24.29
CA ALA A 378 -1.74 29.25 24.55
C ALA A 378 -2.32 30.19 25.64
N SER A 379 -3.63 30.45 25.64
CA SER A 379 -4.29 31.29 26.66
C SER A 379 -4.36 30.62 28.04
N ARG A 380 -4.57 29.30 28.09
CA ARG A 380 -4.52 28.50 29.32
C ARG A 380 -3.10 28.33 29.86
N ALA A 381 -2.10 28.13 28.99
CA ALA A 381 -0.70 28.08 29.38
C ALA A 381 -0.20 29.43 29.92
N TRP A 382 -0.66 30.55 29.34
CA TRP A 382 -0.33 31.90 29.86
C TRP A 382 -1.03 32.21 31.20
N LYS A 383 -2.27 31.74 31.41
CA LYS A 383 -2.96 31.87 32.72
C LYS A 383 -2.34 30.98 33.81
N LEU A 384 -1.77 29.83 33.45
CA LEU A 384 -1.06 28.95 34.38
C LEU A 384 0.35 29.46 34.71
N LEU A 385 1.06 30.05 33.74
CA LEU A 385 2.37 30.67 33.95
C LEU A 385 2.28 32.04 34.64
N GLY A 386 1.20 32.80 34.43
CA GLY A 386 0.94 34.08 35.11
C GLY A 386 0.49 33.95 36.58
N ARG A 387 0.04 32.77 37.01
CA ARG A 387 -0.32 32.50 38.42
C ARG A 387 0.86 32.00 39.28
N ALA A 388 2.00 31.69 38.67
CA ALA A 388 3.18 31.21 39.38
C ALA A 388 4.11 32.34 39.89
N ASN A 389 3.81 33.63 39.62
CA ASN A 389 4.71 34.75 39.97
C ASN A 389 4.13 35.78 40.94
N LYS A 390 3.14 35.40 41.76
CA LYS A 390 2.68 36.20 42.91
C LYS A 390 2.49 35.31 44.14
N ARG A 391 3.59 34.87 44.76
CA ARG A 391 3.64 34.43 46.18
C ARG A 391 5.10 34.20 46.58
N ARG A 392 5.79 35.28 46.94
CA ARG A 392 6.87 35.34 47.92
C ARG A 392 7.22 36.81 48.15
N VAL A 393 6.38 37.48 48.93
CA VAL A 393 6.78 38.67 49.67
C VAL A 393 7.05 38.17 51.08
N TYR A 394 8.34 38.19 51.45
CA TYR A 394 8.77 38.02 52.83
C TYR A 394 8.15 39.14 53.66
N ASN A 395 7.41 38.79 54.71
CA ASN A 395 7.10 39.72 55.78
C ASN A 395 8.08 39.41 56.92
N ALA A 396 9.09 40.27 57.05
CA ALA A 396 9.82 40.44 58.29
C ALA A 396 9.00 41.40 59.16
N LYS A 397 8.53 40.91 60.32
CA LYS A 397 8.29 41.66 61.56
C LYS A 397 7.61 40.74 62.58
N ASP A 398 8.41 40.40 63.59
CA ASP A 398 8.14 40.43 65.04
C ASP A 398 6.85 39.81 65.61
N ALA A 399 7.11 39.02 66.66
CA ALA A 399 6.23 38.45 67.70
C ALA A 399 5.59 37.07 67.44
#